data_AF-A0A103YND6-F1
#
_entry.id   AF-A0A103YND6-F1
#
_cell.length_a   1.000
_cell.length_b   1.000
_cell.length_c   1.000
_cell.angle_alpha   90.00
_cell.angle_beta   90.00
_cell.angle_gamma   90.00
#
_symmetry.space_group_name_H-M   'P 1'
#
loop_
_entity.id
_entity.type
_entity.pdbx_description
1 polymer ?
#
loop_
_entity_poly.entity_id
_entity_poly.type
_entity_poly.pdbx_seq_one_letter_code
_entity_poly.pdbx_strand_id
1 'polypeptide(L)'
;MSSTEDTEENSYAARRFQRVKQRFKDRSKVTHFLGVFAYGGFCFILGARPQDVRYIYCLFYITFVPLRWIYYRYKKWHYYLLDFCYYANTIFLIMLLFFPRNQKLFMVTFSFAEATMHPEETEQEVSWRQVESKSFLCTWLFTVPLIAYVLWQVLYFLIVNVLRRQRLLKDPEVMTSYRGLSKKAQKANNIWWRLSGILGDQNRMFMYILLQALFTVATMALTVPIFLSYELHLIFQILKVSAAVWNGGNFLLEVMPRQVVLKERKKLEVAQPPVEDRSQENQPVSGE
;
A
#
# COMPACT_ATOMS: atom_id res chain seq x y z
N MET A 1 45.75 -6.63 25.31
CA MET A 1 45.34 -5.48 24.48
C MET A 1 44.02 -5.73 23.74
N SER A 2 43.74 -6.93 23.25
CA SER A 2 42.44 -7.25 22.59
C SER A 2 41.21 -7.16 23.52
N SER A 3 41.30 -7.63 24.78
CA SER A 3 40.12 -7.66 25.69
C SER A 3 39.54 -6.28 26.04
N THR A 4 40.39 -5.25 26.08
CA THR A 4 39.98 -3.86 26.37
C THR A 4 39.31 -3.20 25.17
N GLU A 5 39.79 -3.46 23.95
CA GLU A 5 39.22 -2.93 22.71
C GLU A 5 37.83 -3.52 22.43
N ASP A 6 37.66 -4.83 22.63
CA ASP A 6 36.36 -5.52 22.48
C ASP A 6 35.30 -5.00 23.47
N THR A 7 35.73 -4.55 24.65
CA THR A 7 34.84 -4.00 25.68
C THR A 7 34.40 -2.56 25.35
N GLU A 8 35.30 -1.75 24.81
CA GLU A 8 34.98 -0.38 24.38
C GLU A 8 34.11 -0.35 23.13
N GLU A 9 34.34 -1.22 22.15
CA GLU A 9 33.52 -1.33 20.94
C GLU A 9 32.08 -1.75 21.28
N ASN A 10 31.92 -2.73 22.17
CA ASN A 10 30.62 -3.13 22.70
C ASN A 10 29.91 -2.00 23.46
N SER A 11 30.65 -1.20 24.24
CA SER A 11 30.11 -0.02 24.93
C SER A 11 29.64 1.05 23.94
N TYR A 12 30.41 1.30 22.89
CA TYR A 12 30.04 2.27 21.85
C TYR A 12 28.80 1.82 21.07
N ALA A 13 28.73 0.55 20.66
CA ALA A 13 27.60 -0.03 19.96
C ALA A 13 26.32 0.06 20.79
N ALA A 14 26.39 -0.23 22.10
CA ALA A 14 25.28 -0.10 23.03
C ALA A 14 24.77 1.35 23.14
N ARG A 15 25.69 2.33 23.32
CA ARG A 15 25.33 3.77 23.37
C ARG A 15 24.71 4.25 22.06
N ARG A 16 25.23 3.80 20.91
CA ARG A 16 24.67 4.11 19.59
C ARG A 16 23.25 3.55 19.45
N PHE A 17 23.03 2.29 19.82
CA PHE A 17 21.73 1.65 19.77
C PHE A 17 20.69 2.39 20.64
N GLN A 18 21.07 2.77 21.87
CA GLN A 18 20.23 3.57 22.76
C GLN A 18 19.88 4.93 22.14
N ARG A 19 20.84 5.65 21.54
CA ARG A 19 20.58 6.92 20.84
C ARG A 19 19.60 6.76 19.68
N VAL A 20 19.73 5.70 18.87
CA VAL A 20 18.81 5.44 17.76
C VAL A 20 17.40 5.12 18.28
N LYS A 21 17.28 4.30 19.32
CA LYS A 21 16.01 3.98 19.97
C LYS A 21 15.33 5.23 20.53
N GLN A 22 16.10 6.12 21.17
CA GLN A 22 15.59 7.38 21.70
C GLN A 22 15.12 8.31 20.59
N ARG A 23 15.94 8.53 19.55
CA ARG A 23 15.55 9.34 18.37
C ARG A 23 14.31 8.80 17.66
N PHE A 24 14.19 7.49 17.55
CA PHE A 24 13.00 6.85 17.00
C PHE A 24 11.78 7.14 17.87
N LYS A 25 11.89 6.95 19.19
CA LYS A 25 10.81 7.26 20.15
C LYS A 25 10.37 8.71 20.05
N ASP A 26 11.31 9.65 19.98
CA ASP A 26 10.99 11.08 19.91
C ASP A 26 10.32 11.44 18.58
N ARG A 27 10.80 10.90 17.45
CA ARG A 27 10.10 11.05 16.16
C ARG A 27 8.68 10.48 16.20
N SER A 28 8.51 9.28 16.76
CA SER A 28 7.21 8.64 16.88
C SER A 28 6.23 9.46 17.73
N LYS A 29 6.70 10.08 18.81
CA LYS A 29 5.90 11.01 19.63
C LYS A 29 5.43 12.23 18.82
N VAL A 30 6.34 12.88 18.09
CA VAL A 30 5.99 14.05 17.26
C VAL A 30 5.00 13.66 16.17
N THR A 31 5.23 12.54 15.46
CA THR A 31 4.30 12.07 14.42
C THR A 31 2.94 11.68 14.99
N HIS A 32 2.90 11.11 16.19
CA HIS A 32 1.65 10.77 16.87
C HIS A 32 0.89 12.02 17.28
N PHE A 33 1.57 12.99 17.91
CA PHE A 33 1.00 14.28 18.26
C PHE A 33 0.41 15.00 17.03
N LEU A 34 1.19 15.16 15.97
CA LEU A 34 0.72 15.78 14.72
C LEU A 34 -0.44 14.99 14.09
N GLY A 35 -0.39 13.66 14.16
CA GLY A 35 -1.46 12.78 13.66
C GLY A 35 -2.77 12.97 14.41
N VAL A 36 -2.74 13.07 15.74
CA VAL A 36 -3.93 13.31 16.58
C VAL A 36 -4.52 14.69 16.29
N PHE A 37 -3.68 15.72 16.18
CA PHE A 37 -4.15 17.07 15.81
C PHE A 37 -4.76 17.11 14.41
N ALA A 38 -4.13 16.47 13.42
CA ALA A 38 -4.66 16.38 12.06
C ALA A 38 -5.99 15.61 12.01
N TYR A 39 -6.10 14.52 12.76
CA TYR A 39 -7.35 13.76 12.87
C TYR A 39 -8.47 14.58 13.52
N GLY A 40 -8.19 15.26 14.65
CA GLY A 40 -9.16 16.15 15.29
C GLY A 40 -9.60 17.29 14.37
N GLY A 41 -8.67 17.90 13.65
CA GLY A 41 -8.97 18.94 12.66
C GLY A 41 -9.85 18.42 11.52
N PHE A 42 -9.58 17.21 11.01
CA PHE A 42 -10.40 16.58 9.98
C PHE A 42 -11.82 16.29 10.47
N CYS A 43 -11.97 15.73 11.68
CA CYS A 43 -13.29 15.49 12.29
C CYS A 43 -14.08 16.79 12.52
N PHE A 44 -13.39 17.86 12.96
CA PHE A 44 -14.00 19.18 13.12
C PHE A 44 -14.54 19.72 11.79
N ILE A 45 -13.76 19.64 10.71
CA ILE A 45 -14.19 20.12 9.39
C ILE A 45 -15.35 19.28 8.86
N LEU A 46 -15.31 17.96 9.03
CA LEU A 46 -16.42 17.09 8.66
C LEU A 46 -17.73 17.49 9.34
N GLY A 47 -17.69 17.85 10.63
CA GLY A 47 -18.89 18.27 11.37
C GLY A 47 -19.32 19.71 11.10
N ALA A 48 -18.37 20.64 10.93
CA ALA A 48 -18.66 22.06 10.79
C ALA A 48 -18.94 22.51 9.35
N ARG A 49 -18.24 21.94 8.36
CA ARG A 49 -18.32 22.27 6.92
C ARG A 49 -17.98 21.05 6.05
N PRO A 50 -18.89 20.08 5.90
CA PRO A 50 -18.66 18.88 5.09
C PRO A 50 -18.34 19.19 3.62
N GLN A 51 -18.83 20.31 3.08
CA GLN A 51 -18.52 20.77 1.72
C GLN A 51 -17.03 21.05 1.48
N ASP A 52 -16.25 21.33 2.53
CA ASP A 52 -14.82 21.65 2.39
C ASP A 52 -13.95 20.40 2.22
N VAL A 53 -14.51 19.21 2.54
CA VAL A 53 -13.82 17.93 2.46
C VAL A 53 -13.34 17.62 1.04
N ARG A 54 -14.12 18.01 0.02
CA ARG A 54 -13.72 17.87 -1.40
C ARG A 54 -12.43 18.62 -1.71
N TYR A 55 -12.28 19.84 -1.18
CA TYR A 55 -11.09 20.67 -1.41
C TYR A 55 -9.89 20.14 -0.66
N ILE A 56 -10.10 19.64 0.56
CA ILE A 56 -9.05 19.00 1.37
C ILE A 56 -8.54 17.74 0.66
N TYR A 57 -9.43 16.92 0.11
CA TYR A 57 -9.03 15.77 -0.70
C TYR A 57 -8.20 16.19 -1.91
N CYS A 58 -8.64 17.22 -2.65
CA CYS A 58 -7.89 17.74 -3.81
C CYS A 58 -6.50 18.23 -3.43
N LEU A 59 -6.39 19.02 -2.34
CA LEU A 59 -5.14 19.54 -1.82
C LEU A 59 -4.17 18.40 -1.46
N PHE A 60 -4.67 17.40 -0.72
CA PHE A 60 -3.86 16.24 -0.36
C PHE A 60 -3.41 15.44 -1.58
N TYR A 61 -4.30 15.23 -2.55
CA TYR A 61 -3.95 14.46 -3.75
C TYR A 61 -2.87 15.17 -4.59
N ILE A 62 -3.07 16.46 -4.88
CA ILE A 62 -2.14 17.27 -5.69
C ILE A 62 -0.80 17.44 -4.97
N THR A 63 -0.78 17.42 -3.63
CA THR A 63 0.47 17.53 -2.85
C THR A 63 1.19 16.19 -2.73
N PHE A 64 0.49 15.13 -2.29
CA PHE A 64 1.14 13.87 -1.93
C PHE A 64 1.47 12.97 -3.11
N VAL A 65 0.72 13.01 -4.22
CA VAL A 65 1.04 12.18 -5.40
C VAL A 65 2.38 12.60 -6.03
N PRO A 66 2.68 13.89 -6.27
CA PRO A 66 3.99 14.31 -6.74
C PRO A 66 5.13 14.01 -5.76
N LEU A 67 4.93 14.25 -4.46
CA LEU A 67 5.91 13.89 -3.43
C LEU A 67 6.22 12.38 -3.46
N ARG A 68 5.19 11.56 -3.63
CA ARG A 68 5.34 10.11 -3.75
C ARG A 68 6.04 9.70 -5.03
N TRP A 69 5.80 10.40 -6.15
CA TRP A 69 6.55 10.21 -7.39
C TRP A 69 8.05 10.44 -7.16
N ILE A 70 8.43 11.56 -6.56
CA ILE A 70 9.84 11.87 -6.26
C ILE A 70 10.45 10.77 -5.38
N TYR A 71 9.76 10.41 -4.29
CA TYR A 71 10.22 9.38 -3.37
C TYR A 71 10.36 8.00 -4.04
N TYR A 72 9.38 7.59 -4.85
CA TYR A 72 9.42 6.30 -5.54
C TYR A 72 10.42 6.27 -6.68
N ARG A 73 10.72 7.40 -7.33
CA ARG A 73 11.82 7.49 -8.31
C ARG A 73 13.16 7.25 -7.62
N TYR A 74 13.40 7.90 -6.48
CA TYR A 74 14.60 7.67 -5.67
C TYR A 74 14.76 6.20 -5.23
N LYS A 75 13.65 5.53 -4.87
CA LYS A 75 13.63 4.11 -4.46
C LYS A 75 13.59 3.10 -5.61
N LYS A 76 13.52 3.54 -6.88
CA LYS A 76 13.25 2.70 -8.06
C LYS A 76 11.91 1.91 -7.98
N TRP A 77 10.91 2.49 -7.30
CA TRP A 77 9.57 1.95 -7.02
C TRP A 77 8.47 2.69 -7.78
N HIS A 78 8.82 3.54 -8.75
CA HIS A 78 7.88 4.43 -9.44
C HIS A 78 6.79 3.71 -10.26
N TYR A 79 6.98 2.45 -10.62
CA TYR A 79 5.95 1.66 -11.29
C TYR A 79 4.76 1.29 -10.39
N TYR A 80 4.89 1.39 -9.06
CA TYR A 80 3.74 1.29 -8.15
C TYR A 80 2.73 2.42 -8.35
N LEU A 81 3.13 3.57 -8.91
CA LEU A 81 2.20 4.65 -9.23
C LEU A 81 1.31 4.33 -10.45
N LEU A 82 1.63 3.25 -11.17
CA LEU A 82 0.76 2.74 -12.23
C LEU A 82 -0.34 1.81 -11.70
N ASP A 83 -0.38 1.52 -10.40
CA ASP A 83 -1.42 0.69 -9.81
C ASP A 83 -2.81 1.35 -9.96
N PHE A 84 -3.85 0.52 -10.15
CA PHE A 84 -5.21 0.96 -10.45
C PHE A 84 -5.76 2.00 -9.46
N CYS A 85 -5.37 1.92 -8.19
CA CYS A 85 -5.84 2.86 -7.17
C CYS A 85 -5.43 4.31 -7.46
N TYR A 86 -4.28 4.57 -8.09
CA TYR A 86 -3.90 5.94 -8.45
C TYR A 86 -4.80 6.48 -9.55
N TYR A 87 -5.13 5.65 -10.54
CA TYR A 87 -6.06 5.96 -11.62
C TYR A 87 -7.47 6.21 -11.08
N ALA A 88 -7.98 5.33 -10.22
CA ALA A 88 -9.27 5.48 -9.56
C ALA A 88 -9.37 6.81 -8.79
N ASN A 89 -8.33 7.15 -8.02
CA ASN A 89 -8.29 8.42 -7.30
C ASN A 89 -8.18 9.63 -8.25
N THR A 90 -7.50 9.51 -9.41
CA THR A 90 -7.51 10.58 -10.43
C THR A 90 -8.90 10.78 -11.02
N ILE A 91 -9.62 9.69 -11.34
CA ILE A 91 -10.99 9.75 -11.86
C ILE A 91 -11.91 10.38 -10.81
N PHE A 92 -11.75 10.00 -9.54
CA PHE A 92 -12.49 10.60 -8.44
C PHE A 92 -12.19 12.11 -8.29
N LEU A 93 -10.92 12.52 -8.42
CA LEU A 93 -10.55 13.95 -8.42
C LEU A 93 -11.22 14.71 -9.56
N ILE A 94 -11.23 14.15 -10.78
CA ILE A 94 -11.90 14.74 -11.95
C ILE A 94 -13.40 14.87 -11.69
N MET A 95 -14.03 13.86 -11.09
CA MET A 95 -15.43 13.92 -10.70
C MET A 95 -15.69 15.07 -9.73
N LEU A 96 -14.89 15.19 -8.67
CA LEU A 96 -15.05 16.24 -7.67
C LEU A 96 -14.88 17.66 -8.21
N LEU A 97 -13.94 17.86 -9.15
CA LEU A 97 -13.59 19.19 -9.68
C LEU A 97 -14.49 19.64 -10.84
N PHE A 98 -14.84 18.74 -11.75
CA PHE A 98 -15.50 19.10 -13.01
C PHE A 98 -16.94 18.61 -13.13
N PHE A 99 -17.28 17.49 -12.48
CA PHE A 99 -18.59 16.84 -12.64
C PHE A 99 -19.22 16.40 -11.31
N PRO A 100 -19.29 17.28 -10.28
CA PRO A 100 -19.75 16.89 -8.94
C PRO A 100 -21.22 16.47 -8.88
N ARG A 101 -22.02 16.85 -9.87
CA ARG A 101 -23.46 16.53 -9.98
C ARG A 101 -23.76 15.34 -10.89
N ASN A 102 -22.74 14.70 -11.47
CA ASN A 102 -22.95 13.61 -12.41
C ASN A 102 -23.11 12.27 -11.66
N GLN A 103 -24.37 11.84 -11.50
CA GLN A 103 -24.73 10.61 -10.80
C GLN A 103 -24.09 9.35 -11.38
N LYS A 104 -23.93 9.28 -12.71
CA LYS A 104 -23.30 8.13 -13.38
C LYS A 104 -21.82 8.03 -13.03
N LEU A 105 -21.12 9.17 -13.05
CA LEU A 105 -19.71 9.22 -12.68
C LEU A 105 -19.52 8.95 -11.18
N PHE A 106 -20.45 9.40 -10.34
CA PHE A 106 -20.48 9.04 -8.93
C PHE A 106 -20.56 7.54 -8.73
N MET A 107 -21.50 6.84 -9.37
CA MET A 107 -21.62 5.37 -9.29
C MET A 107 -20.32 4.66 -9.70
N VAL A 108 -19.69 5.08 -10.80
CA VAL A 108 -18.41 4.52 -11.25
C VAL A 108 -17.32 4.71 -10.19
N THR A 109 -17.20 5.92 -9.62
CA THR A 109 -16.20 6.20 -8.57
C THR A 109 -16.51 5.48 -7.26
N PHE A 110 -17.78 5.32 -6.93
CA PHE A 110 -18.24 4.53 -5.79
C PHE A 110 -17.82 3.07 -5.98
N SER A 111 -17.91 2.49 -7.18
CA SER A 111 -17.43 1.12 -7.40
C SER A 111 -15.92 0.95 -7.23
N PHE A 112 -15.13 2.01 -7.41
CA PHE A 112 -13.67 1.93 -7.25
C PHE A 112 -13.19 2.13 -5.82
N ALA A 113 -13.83 3.04 -5.08
CA ALA A 113 -13.38 3.46 -3.75
C ALA A 113 -14.34 3.05 -2.64
N GLU A 114 -15.58 2.69 -3.00
CA GLU A 114 -16.71 2.44 -2.11
C GLU A 114 -16.80 3.51 -1.03
N ALA A 115 -16.56 4.76 -1.42
CA ALA A 115 -16.48 5.88 -0.49
C ALA A 115 -17.86 6.52 -0.32
N THR A 116 -18.16 6.93 0.91
CA THR A 116 -19.42 7.55 1.34
C THR A 116 -19.54 9.03 0.99
N MET A 117 -18.53 9.65 0.39
CA MET A 117 -18.55 11.09 0.13
C MET A 117 -19.42 11.41 -1.08
N HIS A 118 -20.72 11.62 -0.84
CA HIS A 118 -21.58 12.33 -1.78
C HIS A 118 -21.42 13.85 -1.57
N PRO A 119 -21.22 14.67 -2.62
CA PRO A 119 -20.92 16.09 -2.45
C PRO A 119 -22.06 16.96 -1.89
N GLU A 120 -23.28 16.47 -1.78
CA GLU A 120 -24.44 17.20 -1.25
C GLU A 120 -25.51 16.16 -0.91
N GLU A 121 -26.08 16.17 0.31
CA GLU A 121 -27.31 15.43 0.61
C GLU A 121 -28.47 16.39 0.35
N THR A 122 -29.09 16.30 -0.82
CA THR A 122 -30.42 16.88 -1.03
C THR A 122 -31.45 15.75 -0.96
N GLU A 123 -32.58 15.98 -0.29
CA GLU A 123 -33.67 14.99 -0.09
C GLU A 123 -34.17 14.35 -1.39
N GLN A 124 -33.92 15.01 -2.53
CA GLN A 124 -34.23 14.53 -3.87
C GLN A 124 -33.37 13.32 -4.31
N GLU A 125 -32.25 13.05 -3.63
CA GLU A 125 -31.27 12.03 -4.04
C GLU A 125 -31.42 10.66 -3.36
N VAL A 126 -32.13 10.57 -2.24
CA VAL A 126 -32.52 9.25 -1.68
C VAL A 126 -33.46 8.50 -2.63
N SER A 127 -34.22 9.26 -3.44
CA SER A 127 -35.19 8.75 -4.41
C SER A 127 -34.56 7.93 -5.55
N TRP A 128 -33.49 8.39 -6.21
CA TRP A 128 -32.97 7.72 -7.41
C TRP A 128 -32.34 6.35 -7.11
N ARG A 129 -31.84 6.14 -5.88
CA ARG A 129 -31.26 4.86 -5.46
C ARG A 129 -32.29 3.72 -5.46
N GLN A 130 -33.58 4.06 -5.41
CA GLN A 130 -34.70 3.12 -5.38
C GLN A 130 -35.51 3.09 -6.69
N VAL A 131 -35.41 4.11 -7.55
CA VAL A 131 -36.26 4.27 -8.74
C VAL A 131 -35.64 3.67 -10.01
N GLU A 132 -34.32 3.47 -10.05
CA GLU A 132 -33.62 2.99 -11.24
C GLU A 132 -33.69 1.47 -11.45
N SER A 133 -33.71 1.05 -12.73
CA SER A 133 -33.76 -0.37 -13.07
C SER A 133 -32.50 -1.12 -12.63
N LYS A 134 -32.64 -2.40 -12.25
CA LYS A 134 -31.49 -3.27 -11.89
C LYS A 134 -30.42 -3.30 -12.99
N SER A 135 -30.84 -3.27 -14.26
CA SER A 135 -29.94 -3.23 -15.41
C SER A 135 -29.13 -1.94 -15.49
N PHE A 136 -29.74 -0.79 -15.16
CA PHE A 136 -29.04 0.49 -15.10
C PHE A 136 -27.96 0.48 -14.01
N LEU A 137 -28.30 0.00 -12.81
CA LEU A 137 -27.36 -0.12 -11.70
C LEU A 137 -26.19 -1.06 -12.05
N CYS A 138 -26.45 -2.24 -12.61
CA CYS A 138 -25.40 -3.17 -13.05
C CYS A 138 -24.50 -2.58 -14.16
N THR A 139 -25.06 -1.72 -15.03
CA THR A 139 -24.26 -1.07 -16.07
C THR A 139 -23.24 -0.12 -15.46
N TRP A 140 -23.67 0.76 -14.54
CA TRP A 140 -22.81 1.83 -14.01
C TRP A 140 -21.98 1.43 -12.79
N LEU A 141 -22.44 0.47 -11.99
CA LEU A 141 -21.70 -0.01 -10.80
C LEU A 141 -20.78 -1.21 -11.10
N PHE A 142 -21.04 -1.97 -12.16
CA PHE A 142 -20.23 -3.16 -12.48
C PHE A 142 -19.61 -3.08 -13.87
N THR A 143 -20.41 -2.91 -14.91
CA THR A 143 -19.94 -3.06 -16.30
C THR A 143 -18.97 -1.94 -16.71
N VAL A 144 -19.33 -0.67 -16.52
CA VAL A 144 -18.47 0.47 -16.86
C VAL A 144 -17.18 0.49 -16.02
N PRO A 145 -17.23 0.29 -14.68
CA PRO A 145 -16.04 0.10 -13.86
C PRO A 145 -15.14 -1.04 -14.34
N LEU A 146 -15.72 -2.18 -14.74
CA LEU A 146 -14.99 -3.33 -15.24
C LEU A 146 -14.29 -3.02 -16.57
N ILE A 147 -14.96 -2.31 -17.50
CA ILE A 147 -14.35 -1.84 -18.75
C ILE A 147 -13.17 -0.92 -18.45
N ALA A 148 -13.33 0.04 -17.53
CA ALA A 148 -12.25 0.95 -17.13
C ALA A 148 -11.07 0.18 -16.51
N TYR A 149 -11.34 -0.85 -15.71
CA TYR A 149 -10.31 -1.75 -15.19
C TYR A 149 -9.61 -2.54 -16.29
N VAL A 150 -10.33 -3.11 -17.25
CA VAL A 150 -9.75 -3.84 -18.38
C VAL A 150 -8.87 -2.92 -19.23
N LEU A 151 -9.33 -1.70 -19.52
CA LEU A 151 -8.53 -0.70 -20.23
C LEU A 151 -7.24 -0.36 -19.46
N TRP A 152 -7.34 -0.15 -18.15
CA TRP A 152 -6.17 0.04 -17.30
C TRP A 152 -5.23 -1.17 -17.31
N GLN A 153 -5.76 -2.39 -17.23
CA GLN A 153 -4.98 -3.62 -17.21
C GLN A 153 -4.19 -3.81 -18.53
N VAL A 154 -4.82 -3.52 -19.67
CA VAL A 154 -4.17 -3.52 -20.99
C VAL A 154 -3.08 -2.46 -21.06
N LEU A 155 -3.37 -1.23 -20.62
CA LEU A 155 -2.40 -0.13 -20.60
C LEU A 155 -1.20 -0.46 -19.69
N TYR A 156 -1.46 -1.03 -18.51
CA TYR A 156 -0.42 -1.48 -17.59
C TYR A 156 0.47 -2.53 -18.24
N PHE A 157 -0.15 -3.55 -18.87
CA PHE A 157 0.59 -4.60 -19.58
C PHE A 157 1.46 -4.01 -20.69
N LEU A 158 0.92 -3.09 -21.49
CA LEU A 158 1.67 -2.42 -22.57
C LEU A 158 2.86 -1.63 -22.01
N ILE A 159 2.65 -0.80 -20.99
CA ILE A 159 3.70 0.05 -20.42
C ILE A 159 4.80 -0.79 -19.76
N VAL A 160 4.41 -1.75 -18.92
CA VAL A 160 5.36 -2.50 -18.08
C VAL A 160 6.02 -3.64 -18.87
N ASN A 161 5.23 -4.43 -19.61
CA ASN A 161 5.71 -5.66 -20.24
C ASN A 161 6.14 -5.50 -21.69
N VAL A 162 5.73 -4.42 -22.37
CA VAL A 162 6.18 -4.14 -23.73
C VAL A 162 7.18 -2.99 -23.71
N LEU A 163 6.76 -1.78 -23.35
CA LEU A 163 7.60 -0.57 -23.48
C LEU A 163 8.80 -0.53 -22.53
N ARG A 164 8.65 -1.05 -21.31
CA ARG A 164 9.69 -0.97 -20.27
C ARG A 164 10.37 -2.29 -19.94
N ARG A 165 10.07 -3.35 -20.69
CA ARG A 165 10.64 -4.70 -20.48
C ARG A 165 12.16 -4.69 -20.46
N GLN A 166 12.80 -4.05 -21.45
CA GLN A 166 14.27 -4.00 -21.53
C GLN A 166 14.89 -3.30 -20.32
N ARG A 167 14.28 -2.22 -19.82
CA ARG A 167 14.75 -1.50 -18.63
C ARG A 167 14.56 -2.34 -17.36
N LEU A 168 13.44 -3.04 -17.24
CA LEU A 168 13.18 -3.95 -16.12
C LEU A 168 14.14 -5.14 -16.09
N LEU A 169 14.60 -5.62 -17.24
CA LEU A 169 15.60 -6.67 -17.33
C LEU A 169 17.00 -6.16 -16.97
N LYS A 170 17.35 -4.93 -17.38
CA LYS A 170 18.63 -4.29 -17.06
C LYS A 170 18.76 -3.92 -15.58
N ASP A 171 17.68 -3.44 -14.96
CA ASP A 171 17.68 -3.01 -13.55
C ASP A 171 16.83 -3.94 -12.67
N PRO A 172 17.42 -4.95 -12.00
CA PRO A 172 16.69 -5.88 -11.13
C PRO A 172 16.19 -5.21 -9.84
N GLU A 173 16.74 -4.06 -9.47
CA GLU A 173 16.29 -3.25 -8.34
C GLU A 173 14.94 -2.55 -8.58
N VAL A 174 14.55 -2.39 -9.84
CA VAL A 174 13.27 -1.76 -10.17
C VAL A 174 12.14 -2.69 -9.74
N MET A 175 11.32 -2.20 -8.82
CA MET A 175 10.21 -2.94 -8.26
C MET A 175 8.92 -2.65 -9.00
N THR A 176 8.19 -3.72 -9.31
CA THR A 176 6.80 -3.69 -9.78
C THR A 176 5.94 -4.44 -8.77
N SER A 177 4.63 -4.24 -8.85
CA SER A 177 3.64 -4.90 -7.99
C SER A 177 3.77 -6.42 -8.04
N TYR A 178 3.94 -6.99 -9.24
CA TYR A 178 4.24 -8.41 -9.43
C TYR A 178 5.52 -8.84 -8.70
N ARG A 179 6.66 -8.17 -8.94
CA ARG A 179 7.95 -8.54 -8.30
C ARG A 179 7.87 -8.47 -6.78
N GLY A 180 7.22 -7.44 -6.24
CA GLY A 180 7.06 -7.25 -4.79
C GLY A 180 6.20 -8.32 -4.15
N LEU A 181 5.01 -8.55 -4.72
CA LEU A 181 4.07 -9.56 -4.22
C LEU A 181 4.63 -10.97 -4.36
N SER A 182 5.26 -11.28 -5.49
CA SER A 182 5.89 -12.58 -5.73
C SER A 182 7.02 -12.85 -4.73
N LYS A 183 7.95 -11.90 -4.52
CA LYS A 183 9.04 -12.07 -3.53
C LYS A 183 8.49 -12.27 -2.11
N LYS A 184 7.44 -11.53 -1.74
CA LYS A 184 6.82 -11.64 -0.41
C LYS A 184 6.07 -12.97 -0.24
N ALA A 185 5.33 -13.40 -1.25
CA ALA A 185 4.61 -14.67 -1.26
C ALA A 185 5.58 -15.86 -1.19
N GLN A 186 6.65 -15.83 -2.00
CA GLN A 186 7.71 -16.84 -1.99
C GLN A 186 8.36 -16.93 -0.61
N LYS A 187 8.75 -15.79 -0.02
CA LYS A 187 9.39 -15.76 1.30
C LYS A 187 8.48 -16.30 2.41
N ALA A 188 7.18 -16.04 2.33
CA ALA A 188 6.19 -16.50 3.30
C ALA A 188 5.70 -17.93 3.04
N ASN A 189 6.04 -18.53 1.89
CA ASN A 189 5.52 -19.81 1.41
C ASN A 189 3.99 -19.96 1.59
N ASN A 190 3.25 -18.90 1.27
CA ASN A 190 1.83 -18.79 1.56
C ASN A 190 0.95 -19.44 0.47
N ILE A 191 -0.37 -19.47 0.73
CA ILE A 191 -1.34 -20.06 -0.21
C ILE A 191 -1.28 -19.40 -1.60
N TRP A 192 -1.04 -18.09 -1.67
CA TRP A 192 -0.92 -17.35 -2.92
C TRP A 192 0.31 -17.74 -3.74
N TRP A 193 1.42 -18.09 -3.08
CA TRP A 193 2.59 -18.65 -3.76
C TRP A 193 2.30 -20.01 -4.39
N ARG A 194 1.50 -20.85 -3.72
CA ARG A 194 1.08 -22.15 -4.24
C ARG A 194 0.09 -22.01 -5.40
N LEU A 195 -0.94 -21.19 -5.23
CA LEU A 195 -1.95 -20.92 -6.26
C LEU A 195 -1.33 -20.33 -7.54
N SER A 196 -0.39 -19.38 -7.40
CA SER A 196 0.28 -18.79 -8.57
C SER A 196 1.18 -19.78 -9.33
N GLY A 197 1.57 -20.91 -8.72
CA GLY A 197 2.43 -21.93 -9.32
C GLY A 197 1.69 -23.06 -10.04
N ILE A 198 0.35 -23.11 -10.01
CA ILE A 198 -0.44 -24.23 -10.56
C ILE A 198 -0.14 -24.49 -12.05
N LEU A 199 0.05 -23.42 -12.83
CA LEU A 199 0.36 -23.50 -14.27
C LEU A 199 1.87 -23.44 -14.57
N GLY A 200 2.71 -23.71 -13.57
CA GLY A 200 4.17 -23.73 -13.68
C GLY A 200 4.83 -22.38 -13.38
N ASP A 201 6.11 -22.43 -13.01
CA ASP A 201 6.87 -21.26 -12.52
C ASP A 201 7.01 -20.15 -13.58
N GLN A 202 7.08 -20.51 -14.86
CA GLN A 202 7.16 -19.56 -15.97
C GLN A 202 5.87 -18.75 -16.15
N ASN A 203 4.72 -19.33 -15.81
CA ASN A 203 3.40 -18.72 -16.00
C ASN A 203 2.88 -17.99 -14.76
N ARG A 204 3.70 -17.87 -13.69
CA ARG A 204 3.31 -17.18 -12.46
C ARG A 204 2.78 -15.78 -12.72
N MET A 205 3.41 -15.02 -13.61
CA MET A 205 2.95 -13.67 -13.95
C MET A 205 1.51 -13.66 -14.49
N PHE A 206 1.18 -14.58 -15.37
CA PHE A 206 -0.16 -14.72 -15.92
C PHE A 206 -1.16 -15.16 -14.84
N MET A 207 -0.77 -16.08 -13.95
CA MET A 207 -1.58 -16.46 -12.80
C MET A 207 -1.88 -15.30 -11.86
N TYR A 208 -0.90 -14.43 -11.59
CA TYR A 208 -1.14 -13.22 -10.81
C TYR A 208 -2.15 -12.29 -11.48
N ILE A 209 -2.06 -12.10 -12.81
CA ILE A 209 -3.02 -11.30 -13.57
C ILE A 209 -4.42 -11.92 -13.48
N LEU A 210 -4.53 -13.24 -13.65
CA LEU A 210 -5.81 -13.96 -13.58
C LEU A 210 -6.42 -13.89 -12.18
N LEU A 211 -5.66 -14.20 -11.13
CA LEU A 211 -6.12 -14.14 -9.75
C LEU A 211 -6.55 -12.72 -9.37
N GLN A 212 -5.80 -11.70 -9.82
CA GLN A 212 -6.17 -10.31 -9.62
C GLN A 212 -7.48 -9.98 -10.35
N ALA A 213 -7.64 -10.39 -11.61
CA ALA A 213 -8.84 -10.14 -12.39
C ALA A 213 -10.08 -10.81 -11.74
N LEU A 214 -9.95 -12.07 -11.31
CA LEU A 214 -11.02 -12.77 -10.58
C LEU A 214 -11.38 -12.06 -9.28
N PHE A 215 -10.38 -11.64 -8.50
CA PHE A 215 -10.60 -10.86 -7.30
C PHE A 215 -11.33 -9.55 -7.60
N THR A 216 -10.90 -8.81 -8.62
CA THR A 216 -11.54 -7.55 -9.03
C THR A 216 -12.99 -7.74 -9.46
N VAL A 217 -13.28 -8.76 -10.27
CA VAL A 217 -14.67 -9.08 -10.68
C VAL A 217 -15.52 -9.42 -9.46
N ALA A 218 -15.02 -10.23 -8.54
CA ALA A 218 -15.73 -10.60 -7.32
C ALA A 218 -16.00 -9.37 -6.43
N THR A 219 -15.00 -8.51 -6.20
CA THR A 219 -15.18 -7.30 -5.39
C THR A 219 -16.11 -6.30 -6.07
N MET A 220 -16.00 -6.09 -7.39
CA MET A 220 -16.91 -5.21 -8.11
C MET A 220 -18.34 -5.74 -8.12
N ALA A 221 -18.55 -7.05 -8.24
CA ALA A 221 -19.88 -7.64 -8.14
C ALA A 221 -20.50 -7.41 -6.75
N LEU A 222 -19.68 -7.46 -5.68
CA LEU A 222 -20.10 -7.15 -4.31
C LEU A 222 -20.48 -5.68 -4.09
N THR A 223 -19.98 -4.75 -4.92
CA THR A 223 -20.34 -3.32 -4.80
C THR A 223 -21.82 -3.06 -5.06
N VAL A 224 -22.48 -3.85 -5.92
CA VAL A 224 -23.90 -3.68 -6.26
C VAL A 224 -24.81 -3.86 -5.04
N PRO A 225 -24.76 -4.99 -4.29
CA PRO A 225 -25.55 -5.13 -3.07
C PRO A 225 -25.12 -4.16 -1.96
N ILE A 226 -23.83 -3.83 -1.86
CA ILE A 226 -23.33 -2.81 -0.91
C ILE A 226 -23.92 -1.44 -1.21
N PHE A 227 -24.06 -1.07 -2.48
CA PHE A 227 -24.62 0.20 -2.88
C PHE A 227 -26.11 0.30 -2.54
N LEU A 228 -26.84 -0.81 -2.69
CA LEU A 228 -28.28 -0.87 -2.47
C LEU A 228 -28.67 -0.92 -0.98
N SER A 229 -27.82 -1.47 -0.12
CA SER A 229 -28.11 -1.61 1.31
C SER A 229 -27.18 -0.75 2.17
N TYR A 230 -27.76 0.22 2.88
CA TYR A 230 -27.03 1.03 3.84
C TYR A 230 -26.38 0.18 4.95
N GLU A 231 -27.10 -0.83 5.46
CA GLU A 231 -26.58 -1.73 6.49
C GLU A 231 -25.35 -2.52 6.01
N LEU A 232 -25.41 -3.09 4.80
CA LEU A 232 -24.26 -3.79 4.23
C LEU A 232 -23.08 -2.83 4.00
N HIS A 233 -23.36 -1.62 3.52
CA HIS A 233 -22.33 -0.60 3.38
C HIS A 233 -21.67 -0.26 4.71
N LEU A 234 -22.47 -0.01 5.75
CA LEU A 234 -21.99 0.33 7.09
C LEU A 234 -21.12 -0.80 7.67
N ILE A 235 -21.61 -2.04 7.64
CA ILE A 235 -20.86 -3.22 8.10
C ILE A 235 -19.54 -3.34 7.34
N PHE A 236 -19.57 -3.16 6.02
CA PHE A 236 -18.38 -3.25 5.19
C PHE A 236 -17.36 -2.14 5.49
N GLN A 237 -17.82 -0.91 5.74
CA GLN A 237 -16.95 0.19 6.16
C GLN A 237 -16.33 -0.06 7.53
N ILE A 238 -17.11 -0.52 8.51
CA ILE A 238 -16.59 -0.86 9.85
C ILE A 238 -15.51 -1.93 9.71
N LEU A 239 -15.76 -2.99 8.95
CA LEU A 239 -14.78 -4.04 8.71
C LEU A 239 -13.49 -3.49 8.10
N LYS A 240 -13.58 -2.67 7.04
CA LYS A 240 -12.41 -2.05 6.40
C LYS A 240 -11.64 -1.18 7.37
N VAL A 241 -12.31 -0.31 8.11
CA VAL A 241 -11.68 0.61 9.08
C VAL A 241 -11.04 -0.18 10.21
N SER A 242 -11.73 -1.16 10.80
CA SER A 242 -11.17 -2.01 11.85
C SER A 242 -9.94 -2.77 11.37
N ALA A 243 -9.99 -3.38 10.18
CA ALA A 243 -8.84 -4.07 9.61
C ALA A 243 -7.67 -3.11 9.34
N ALA A 244 -7.94 -1.90 8.83
CA ALA A 244 -6.91 -0.90 8.56
C ALA A 244 -6.27 -0.39 9.86
N VAL A 245 -7.07 -0.08 10.89
CA VAL A 245 -6.61 0.38 12.20
C VAL A 245 -5.81 -0.71 12.91
N TRP A 246 -6.27 -1.95 12.91
CA TRP A 246 -5.57 -3.08 13.53
C TRP A 246 -4.21 -3.33 12.86
N ASN A 247 -4.18 -3.41 11.53
CA ASN A 247 -2.94 -3.63 10.79
C ASN A 247 -1.98 -2.43 10.90
N GLY A 248 -2.51 -1.20 10.89
CA GLY A 248 -1.73 0.01 11.11
C GLY A 248 -1.11 0.07 12.51
N GLY A 249 -1.89 -0.28 13.54
CA GLY A 249 -1.44 -0.40 14.93
C GLY A 249 -0.32 -1.43 15.07
N ASN A 250 -0.51 -2.65 14.56
CA ASN A 250 0.52 -3.70 14.59
C ASN A 250 1.78 -3.29 13.83
N PHE A 251 1.64 -2.59 12.70
CA PHE A 251 2.80 -2.08 11.97
C PHE A 251 3.58 -1.04 12.78
N LEU A 252 2.89 -0.10 13.42
CA LEU A 252 3.51 0.97 14.22
C LEU A 252 4.14 0.44 15.52
N LEU A 253 3.45 -0.47 16.21
CA LEU A 253 3.86 -0.96 17.53
C LEU A 253 4.86 -2.12 17.46
N GLU A 254 4.74 -3.01 16.47
CA GLU A 254 5.58 -4.21 16.41
C GLU A 254 6.59 -4.17 15.27
N VAL A 255 6.12 -3.88 14.05
CA VAL A 255 6.94 -4.06 12.84
C VAL A 255 8.00 -2.96 12.74
N MET A 256 7.61 -1.69 12.90
CA MET A 256 8.52 -0.56 12.75
C MET A 256 9.66 -0.57 13.78
N PRO A 257 9.41 -0.79 15.10
CA PRO A 257 10.49 -0.90 16.07
C PRO A 257 11.41 -2.08 15.78
N ARG A 258 10.86 -3.26 15.45
CA ARG A 258 11.66 -4.43 15.07
C ARG A 258 12.54 -4.14 13.85
N GLN A 259 12.03 -3.45 12.84
CA GLN A 259 12.81 -3.07 11.65
C GLN A 259 13.98 -2.13 11.98
N VAL A 260 13.78 -1.17 12.89
CA VAL A 260 14.87 -0.29 13.34
C VAL A 260 15.94 -1.09 14.07
N VAL A 261 15.55 -1.99 14.98
CA VAL A 261 16.48 -2.85 15.71
C VAL A 261 17.27 -3.75 14.76
N LEU A 262 16.59 -4.43 13.84
CA LEU A 262 17.23 -5.32 12.85
C LEU A 262 18.17 -4.55 11.93
N LYS A 263 17.79 -3.33 11.50
CA LYS A 263 18.63 -2.50 10.64
C LYS A 263 19.89 -2.02 11.35
N GLU A 264 19.79 -1.66 12.63
CA GLU A 264 20.98 -1.28 13.40
C GLU A 264 21.86 -2.50 13.70
N ARG A 265 21.29 -3.68 14.04
CA ARG A 265 22.08 -4.91 14.20
C ARG A 265 22.88 -5.26 12.95
N LYS A 266 22.25 -5.23 11.78
CA LYS A 266 22.93 -5.48 10.49
C LYS A 266 24.06 -4.50 10.20
N LYS A 267 23.92 -3.23 10.60
CA LYS A 267 25.00 -2.25 10.43
C LYS A 267 26.20 -2.52 11.33
N LEU A 268 25.95 -3.06 12.53
CA LEU A 268 27.00 -3.46 13.45
C LEU A 268 27.69 -4.72 12.95
N GLU A 269 26.93 -5.72 12.49
CA GLU A 269 27.48 -6.95 11.87
C GLU A 269 28.34 -6.67 10.65
N VAL A 270 27.95 -5.73 9.77
CA VAL A 270 28.73 -5.34 8.58
C VAL A 270 29.94 -4.47 8.93
N ALA A 271 29.93 -3.80 10.09
CA ALA A 271 31.06 -2.99 10.55
C ALA A 271 32.16 -3.83 11.20
N GLN A 272 31.87 -5.08 11.60
CA GLN A 272 32.87 -6.03 12.08
C GLN A 272 33.55 -6.73 10.89
N PRO A 273 34.88 -6.82 10.84
CA PRO A 273 35.57 -7.58 9.79
C PRO A 273 35.16 -9.06 9.88
N PRO A 274 35.10 -9.79 8.74
CA PRO A 274 34.79 -11.21 8.76
C PRO A 274 35.83 -11.92 9.62
N VAL A 275 35.35 -12.64 10.64
CA VAL A 275 36.19 -13.48 11.50
C VAL A 275 36.77 -14.57 10.60
N GLU A 276 38.04 -14.43 10.22
CA GLU A 276 38.81 -15.57 9.69
C GLU A 276 38.73 -16.68 10.72
N ASP A 277 38.28 -17.85 10.27
CA ASP A 277 38.12 -19.05 11.05
C ASP A 277 39.51 -19.52 11.53
N ARG A 278 39.97 -18.97 12.65
CA ARG A 278 41.30 -19.23 13.23
C ARG A 278 41.31 -20.55 14.02
N SER A 279 40.70 -21.59 13.46
CA SER A 279 40.54 -22.91 14.08
C SER A 279 41.49 -23.99 13.54
N GLN A 280 42.57 -23.63 12.82
CA GLN A 280 43.56 -24.60 12.33
C GLN A 280 45.02 -24.41 12.77
N GLU A 281 45.38 -23.40 13.58
CA GLU A 281 46.80 -23.14 13.91
C GLU A 281 47.20 -23.45 15.37
N ASN A 282 46.63 -24.49 15.98
CA ASN A 282 47.12 -25.01 17.26
C ASN A 282 47.05 -26.55 17.28
N GLN A 283 47.92 -27.20 16.50
CA GLN A 283 48.39 -28.53 16.86
C GLN A 283 49.81 -28.40 17.43
N PRO A 284 50.06 -28.82 18.69
CA PRO A 284 51.42 -28.94 19.18
C PRO A 284 52.07 -30.14 18.48
N VAL A 285 53.15 -29.91 17.74
CA VAL A 285 54.03 -30.99 17.27
C VAL A 285 54.74 -31.55 18.51
N SER A 286 54.18 -32.61 19.08
CA SER A 286 54.90 -33.52 19.99
C SER A 286 56.01 -34.20 19.20
N GLY A 287 57.22 -34.16 19.73
CA GLY A 287 58.40 -34.75 19.10
C GLY A 287 58.35 -36.27 18.97
N GLU A 288 59.06 -36.76 17.97
CA GLU A 288 60.13 -37.77 18.03
C GLU A 288 61.02 -37.58 16.78
#